data_AF-A0AAW9QUS7-F1
#
_entry.id   AF-A0AAW9QUS7-F1
#
_cell.length_a   1.000
_cell.length_b   1.000
_cell.length_c   1.000
_cell.angle_alpha   90.00
_cell.angle_beta   90.00
_cell.angle_gamma   90.00
#
_symmetry.space_group_name_H-M   'P 1'
#
loop_
_entity.id
_entity.type
_entity.pdbx_description
1 polymer ?
#
loop_
_entity_poly.entity_id
_entity_poly.type
_entity_poly.pdbx_seq_one_letter_code
_entity_poly.pdbx_strand_id
1 'polypeptide(L)'
;METAKDMVEASYGYGSTEVVLKELGESVADSVASLQRELSRYPSTLGAFVLDEMELNIPVSMRVDDIGQLMVTVIDGDTLPKSRVGRLRLRFKPVLGTHEPLPTIAEQSLETLNCLSPEEIQLLNSRRIFTVDDVLRVTNHASGRQGLYAMGLKTEIERLRNRAFLRSLSVLPADIVDALFLLDIDSLDRFLGLSAPTLTEQLRKVDRLSQSLTSDKVRSLQEEVRKYLYGDSAPA
;
A
#
# COMPACT_ATOMS: atom_id res chain seq x y z
N MET A 1 -11.15 -57.72 0.35
CA MET A 1 -9.84 -57.31 0.88
C MET A 1 -9.41 -56.15 0.03
N GLU A 2 -9.86 -54.97 0.42
CA GLU A 2 -9.80 -53.73 -0.34
C GLU A 2 -9.36 -52.69 0.69
N THR A 3 -8.05 -52.65 0.95
CA THR A 3 -7.46 -51.80 1.99
C THR A 3 -5.97 -51.66 1.71
N ALA A 4 -5.58 -50.47 1.23
CA ALA A 4 -4.31 -49.78 1.48
C ALA A 4 -4.03 -48.70 0.42
N LYS A 5 -4.66 -48.77 -0.76
CA LYS A 5 -4.39 -47.83 -1.87
C LYS A 5 -5.25 -46.56 -1.82
N ASP A 6 -6.46 -46.64 -1.26
CA ASP A 6 -7.37 -45.49 -1.13
C ASP A 6 -7.19 -44.71 0.19
N MET A 7 -6.16 -45.05 0.98
CA MET A 7 -5.78 -44.31 2.20
C MET A 7 -4.62 -43.32 1.99
N VAL A 8 -4.19 -43.10 0.75
CA VAL A 8 -3.15 -42.10 0.41
C VAL A 8 -3.78 -40.77 -0.05
N GLU A 9 -5.10 -40.70 -0.23
CA GLU A 9 -5.77 -39.54 -0.86
C GLU A 9 -6.39 -38.51 0.11
N ALA A 10 -6.14 -38.61 1.42
CA ALA A 10 -6.73 -37.69 2.39
C ALA A 10 -5.75 -37.26 3.49
N SER A 11 -4.61 -36.68 3.13
CA SER A 11 -3.75 -35.99 4.09
C SER A 11 -3.26 -34.65 3.55
N TYR A 12 -4.09 -33.62 3.79
CA TYR A 12 -3.73 -32.20 3.94
C TYR A 12 -2.84 -31.55 2.87
N GLY A 13 -3.37 -31.42 1.66
CA GLY A 13 -2.99 -30.31 0.79
C GLY A 13 -3.58 -29.00 1.33
N TYR A 14 -2.93 -28.37 2.33
CA TYR A 14 -3.10 -26.94 2.51
C TYR A 14 -2.54 -26.29 1.25
N GLY A 15 -3.43 -25.91 0.33
CA GLY A 15 -3.05 -25.30 -0.94
C GLY A 15 -2.12 -24.13 -0.67
N SER A 16 -0.92 -24.16 -1.23
CA SER A 16 -0.02 -23.02 -1.16
C SER A 16 -0.71 -21.82 -1.79
N THR A 17 -1.12 -20.86 -0.96
CA THR A 17 -1.79 -19.64 -1.42
C THR A 17 -0.75 -18.71 -2.01
N GLU A 18 -0.92 -18.38 -3.28
CA GLU A 18 -0.12 -17.37 -3.95
C GLU A 18 -0.50 -15.96 -3.45
N VAL A 19 0.51 -15.16 -3.10
CA VAL A 19 0.38 -13.81 -2.53
C VAL A 19 1.28 -12.82 -3.27
N VAL A 20 1.00 -11.51 -3.14
CA VAL A 20 1.94 -10.49 -3.65
C VAL A 20 3.16 -10.45 -2.74
N LEU A 21 4.37 -10.26 -3.28
CA LEU A 21 5.60 -10.20 -2.46
C LEU A 21 5.50 -9.17 -1.32
N LYS A 22 4.82 -8.04 -1.56
CA LYS A 22 4.56 -7.02 -0.53
C LYS A 22 3.76 -7.61 0.65
N GLU A 23 2.65 -8.29 0.37
CA GLU A 23 1.81 -8.94 1.40
C GLU A 23 2.61 -9.94 2.23
N LEU A 24 3.49 -10.71 1.58
CA LEU A 24 4.41 -11.63 2.27
C LEU A 24 5.40 -10.86 3.16
N GLY A 25 5.99 -9.78 2.65
CA GLY A 25 6.90 -8.93 3.40
C GLY A 25 6.26 -8.31 4.64
N GLU A 26 5.03 -7.79 4.50
CA GLU A 26 4.24 -7.22 5.59
C GLU A 26 3.88 -8.28 6.63
N SER A 27 3.41 -9.45 6.20
CA SER A 27 3.08 -10.56 7.11
C SER A 27 4.30 -11.01 7.93
N VAL A 28 5.48 -11.07 7.31
CA VAL A 28 6.72 -11.40 8.02
C VAL A 28 7.12 -10.27 8.96
N ALA A 29 7.05 -9.01 8.53
CA ALA A 29 7.38 -7.86 9.38
C ALA A 29 6.48 -7.78 10.61
N ASP A 30 5.17 -7.99 10.46
CA ASP A 30 4.20 -8.03 11.55
C ASP A 30 4.47 -9.18 12.52
N SER A 31 4.81 -10.35 11.98
CA SER A 31 5.20 -11.51 12.79
C SER A 31 6.44 -11.21 13.64
N VAL A 32 7.46 -10.58 13.06
CA VAL A 32 8.68 -10.14 13.76
C VAL A 32 8.37 -9.10 14.82
N ALA A 33 7.55 -8.09 14.49
CA ALA A 33 7.15 -7.07 15.44
C ALA A 33 6.33 -7.65 16.60
N SER A 34 5.50 -8.67 16.34
CA SER A 34 4.78 -9.40 17.39
C SER A 34 5.73 -10.20 18.28
N LEU A 35 6.70 -10.93 17.70
CA LEU A 35 7.72 -11.65 18.46
C LEU A 35 8.54 -10.70 19.34
N GLN A 36 8.97 -9.57 18.80
CA GLN A 36 9.72 -8.56 19.56
C GLN A 36 8.89 -7.98 20.71
N ARG A 37 7.60 -7.69 20.48
CA ARG A 37 6.69 -7.26 21.55
C ARG A 37 6.54 -8.32 22.63
N GLU A 38 6.44 -9.59 22.25
CA GLU A 38 6.33 -10.69 23.21
C GLU A 38 7.61 -10.86 24.03
N LEU A 39 8.79 -10.86 23.40
CA LEU A 39 10.09 -10.95 24.06
C LEU A 39 10.32 -9.79 25.05
N SER A 40 9.85 -8.59 24.71
CA SER A 40 9.97 -7.42 25.59
C SER A 40 9.18 -7.55 26.90
N ARG A 41 8.19 -8.45 26.99
CA ARG A 41 7.39 -8.69 28.20
C ARG A 41 8.09 -9.55 29.24
N TYR A 42 9.15 -10.26 28.86
CA TYR A 42 9.90 -11.13 29.76
C TYR A 42 11.12 -10.38 30.31
N PRO A 43 11.09 -9.90 31.57
CA PRO A 43 12.27 -9.32 32.20
C PRO A 43 13.33 -10.40 32.43
N SER A 44 14.56 -10.16 31.97
CA SER A 44 15.73 -10.97 32.34
C SER A 44 16.57 -10.24 33.38
N THR A 45 17.44 -10.96 34.08
CA THR A 45 18.41 -10.43 35.05
C THR A 45 19.40 -9.43 34.46
N LEU A 46 19.47 -9.30 33.13
CA LEU A 46 20.33 -8.36 32.38
C LEU A 46 19.55 -7.30 31.58
N GLY A 47 18.21 -7.27 31.67
CA GLY A 47 17.34 -6.36 30.88
C GLY A 47 16.24 -7.10 30.10
N ALA A 48 15.51 -6.40 29.23
CA ALA A 48 14.51 -7.03 28.34
C ALA A 48 15.19 -7.83 27.22
N PHE A 49 14.62 -8.97 26.81
CA PHE A 49 15.09 -9.68 25.61
C PHE A 49 14.79 -8.85 24.36
N VAL A 50 15.81 -8.66 23.51
CA VAL A 50 15.67 -8.01 22.22
C VAL A 50 16.21 -8.91 21.12
N LEU A 51 15.43 -9.09 20.07
CA LEU A 51 15.88 -9.65 18.81
C LEU A 51 16.89 -8.67 18.20
N ASP A 52 18.13 -9.08 17.94
CA ASP A 52 19.14 -8.23 17.30
C ASP A 52 19.09 -8.38 15.77
N GLU A 53 19.05 -9.63 15.30
CA GLU A 53 18.96 -9.96 13.89
C GLU A 53 18.17 -11.24 13.67
N MET A 54 17.34 -11.26 12.63
CA MET A 54 16.69 -12.48 12.16
C MET A 54 16.91 -12.65 10.66
N GLU A 55 17.37 -13.85 10.30
CA GLU A 55 17.50 -14.28 8.91
C GLU A 55 16.48 -15.37 8.62
N LEU A 56 15.59 -15.12 7.65
CA LEU A 56 14.62 -16.09 7.17
C LEU A 56 14.94 -16.49 5.73
N ASN A 57 14.92 -17.79 5.49
CA ASN A 57 15.14 -18.39 4.17
C ASN A 57 13.88 -19.16 3.78
N ILE A 58 13.07 -18.56 2.90
CA ILE A 58 11.78 -19.14 2.49
C ILE A 58 11.93 -19.67 1.05
N PRO A 59 11.70 -20.98 0.81
CA PRO A 59 11.65 -21.52 -0.54
C PRO A 59 10.36 -21.06 -1.22
N VAL A 60 10.51 -20.44 -2.39
CA VAL A 60 9.38 -19.83 -3.10
C VAL A 60 9.43 -20.11 -4.60
N SER A 61 8.26 -20.24 -5.21
CA SER A 61 8.09 -20.04 -6.65
C SER A 61 7.67 -18.59 -6.89
N MET A 62 8.25 -17.95 -7.91
CA MET A 62 8.00 -16.54 -8.23
C MET A 62 7.50 -16.42 -9.67
N ARG A 63 6.51 -15.56 -9.87
CA ARG A 63 6.07 -15.13 -11.22
C ARG A 63 5.68 -13.67 -11.20
N VAL A 64 5.61 -13.06 -12.37
CA VAL A 64 5.02 -11.73 -12.54
C VAL A 64 3.64 -11.91 -13.17
N ASP A 65 2.62 -11.22 -12.66
CA ASP A 65 1.28 -11.24 -13.24
C ASP A 65 1.12 -10.26 -14.42
N ASP A 66 -0.10 -10.16 -14.94
CA ASP A 66 -0.47 -9.30 -16.07
C ASP A 66 -0.52 -7.80 -15.73
N ILE A 67 -0.49 -7.43 -14.45
CA ILE A 67 -0.36 -6.05 -13.97
C ILE A 67 1.05 -5.75 -13.41
N GLY A 68 2.02 -6.63 -13.66
CA GLY A 68 3.41 -6.42 -13.28
C GLY A 68 3.69 -6.61 -11.78
N GLN A 69 2.76 -7.17 -11.02
CA GLN A 69 2.99 -7.53 -9.62
C GLN A 69 3.84 -8.79 -9.52
N LEU A 70 4.75 -8.79 -8.56
CA LEU A 70 5.56 -9.96 -8.24
C LEU A 70 4.77 -10.87 -7.28
N MET A 71 4.37 -12.01 -7.81
CA MET A 71 3.61 -13.04 -7.11
C MET A 71 4.55 -14.11 -6.56
N VAL A 72 4.25 -14.57 -5.35
CA VAL A 72 5.06 -15.50 -4.59
C VAL A 72 4.18 -16.62 -4.06
N THR A 73 4.65 -17.84 -4.25
CA THR A 73 4.02 -19.06 -3.73
C THR A 73 5.03 -19.76 -2.84
N VAL A 74 4.74 -19.92 -1.56
CA VAL A 74 5.62 -20.63 -0.63
C VAL A 74 5.51 -22.13 -0.90
N ILE A 75 6.62 -22.77 -1.24
CA ILE A 75 6.64 -24.18 -1.65
C ILE A 75 7.18 -25.05 -0.52
N ASP A 76 6.59 -26.23 -0.34
CA ASP A 76 7.10 -27.19 0.63
C ASP A 76 8.39 -27.83 0.11
N GLY A 77 9.40 -27.93 0.98
CA GLY A 77 10.78 -28.25 0.58
C GLY A 77 10.96 -29.63 -0.03
N ASP A 78 10.02 -30.54 0.23
CA ASP A 78 10.11 -31.96 -0.14
C ASP A 78 9.34 -32.32 -1.42
N THR A 79 8.64 -31.38 -2.05
CA THR A 79 7.84 -31.64 -3.28
C THR A 79 8.21 -30.73 -4.45
N LEU A 80 8.93 -31.34 -5.42
CA LEU A 80 8.98 -30.98 -6.85
C LEU A 80 10.09 -29.99 -7.31
N PRO A 81 10.20 -29.70 -8.62
CA PRO A 81 11.35 -30.06 -9.46
C PRO A 81 12.36 -28.89 -9.54
N LYS A 82 13.64 -29.22 -9.72
CA LYS A 82 14.83 -28.33 -9.67
C LYS A 82 14.83 -27.05 -10.53
N SER A 83 13.77 -26.72 -11.28
CA SER A 83 13.80 -25.68 -12.33
C SER A 83 13.11 -24.34 -11.99
N ARG A 84 12.36 -24.21 -10.88
CA ARG A 84 11.62 -22.96 -10.55
C ARG A 84 11.60 -22.57 -9.08
N VAL A 85 12.59 -23.01 -8.31
CA VAL A 85 12.71 -22.69 -6.88
C VAL A 85 13.64 -21.49 -6.70
N GLY A 86 13.07 -20.33 -6.39
CA GLY A 86 13.79 -19.18 -5.86
C GLY A 86 13.95 -19.29 -4.34
N ARG A 87 14.95 -18.62 -3.77
CA ARG A 87 15.09 -18.47 -2.31
C ARG A 87 14.94 -16.99 -1.97
N LEU A 88 13.94 -16.67 -1.16
CA LEU A 88 13.81 -15.33 -0.60
C LEU A 88 14.61 -15.28 0.70
N ARG A 89 15.68 -14.48 0.72
CA ARG A 89 16.48 -14.22 1.90
C ARG A 89 16.08 -12.87 2.48
N LEU A 90 15.44 -12.89 3.64
CA LEU A 90 15.00 -11.69 4.32
C LEU A 90 15.88 -11.47 5.56
N ARG A 91 16.44 -10.27 5.68
CA ARG A 91 17.26 -9.86 6.83
C ARG A 91 16.52 -8.75 7.57
N PHE A 92 16.19 -9.00 8.83
CA PHE A 92 15.51 -8.04 9.68
C PHE A 92 16.45 -7.57 10.79
N LYS A 93 16.59 -6.25 10.91
CA LYS A 93 17.23 -5.59 12.04
C LYS A 93 16.19 -4.67 12.71
N PRO A 94 15.59 -5.08 13.82
CA PRO A 94 14.73 -4.18 14.58
C PRO A 94 15.57 -3.02 15.13
N VAL A 95 15.06 -1.80 14.99
CA VAL A 95 15.73 -0.61 15.50
C VAL A 95 15.52 -0.54 17.02
N LEU A 96 16.62 -0.56 17.77
CA LEU A 96 16.63 -0.39 19.22
C LEU A 96 16.39 1.08 19.59
N GLY A 97 15.27 1.36 20.23
CA GLY A 97 14.93 2.68 20.77
C GLY A 97 13.41 2.83 20.93
N THR A 98 12.98 3.66 21.86
CA THR A 98 11.60 4.15 21.95
C THR A 98 11.31 5.09 20.79
N HIS A 99 11.39 4.60 19.56
CA HIS A 99 10.51 5.12 18.54
C HIS A 99 9.16 4.55 18.91
N GLU A 100 8.26 5.41 19.44
CA GLU A 100 6.83 5.10 19.35
C GLU A 100 6.61 4.52 17.96
N PRO A 101 5.97 3.35 17.84
CA PRO A 101 5.65 2.83 16.52
C PRO A 101 4.99 3.99 15.79
N LEU A 102 5.60 4.41 14.68
CA LEU A 102 4.99 5.42 13.80
C LEU A 102 3.54 4.97 13.68
N PRO A 103 2.56 5.80 14.09
CA PRO A 103 1.18 5.37 14.14
C PRO A 103 0.89 4.77 12.77
N THR A 104 0.58 3.47 12.75
CA THR A 104 0.24 2.77 11.52
C THR A 104 -0.96 3.53 10.98
N ILE A 105 -0.72 4.44 10.04
CA ILE A 105 -1.80 5.13 9.35
C ILE A 105 -2.54 3.97 8.69
N ALA A 106 -3.74 3.67 9.19
CA ALA A 106 -4.52 2.57 8.68
C ALA A 106 -4.57 2.70 7.17
N GLU A 107 -4.26 1.60 6.48
CA GLU A 107 -4.18 1.61 5.03
C GLU A 107 -5.46 2.21 4.44
N GLN A 108 -5.30 3.15 3.52
CA GLN A 108 -6.44 3.88 2.99
C GLN A 108 -7.16 3.00 1.96
N SER A 109 -8.45 2.73 2.20
CA SER A 109 -9.31 1.96 1.29
C SER A 109 -9.49 2.66 -0.07
N LEU A 110 -9.69 1.88 -1.13
CA LEU A 110 -10.01 2.37 -2.48
C LEU A 110 -11.26 3.26 -2.53
N GLU A 111 -12.22 3.04 -1.63
CA GLU A 111 -13.45 3.84 -1.54
C GLU A 111 -13.17 5.33 -1.33
N THR A 112 -12.06 5.64 -0.66
CA THR A 112 -11.66 7.02 -0.35
C THR A 112 -11.30 7.85 -1.59
N LEU A 113 -11.05 7.21 -2.74
CA LEU A 113 -10.72 7.88 -3.99
C LEU A 113 -11.94 8.51 -4.67
N ASN A 114 -13.17 8.18 -4.24
CA ASN A 114 -14.43 8.77 -4.72
C ASN A 114 -14.56 8.85 -6.26
N CYS A 115 -13.94 7.91 -6.98
CA CYS A 115 -13.99 7.84 -8.44
C CYS A 115 -14.25 6.43 -8.96
N LEU A 116 -14.09 5.39 -8.14
CA LEU A 116 -14.32 4.01 -8.50
C LEU A 116 -15.75 3.59 -8.17
N SER A 117 -16.39 2.82 -9.06
CA SER A 117 -17.64 2.13 -8.73
C SER A 117 -17.37 0.90 -7.84
N PRO A 118 -18.39 0.39 -7.11
CA PRO A 118 -18.25 -0.85 -6.34
C PRO A 118 -17.75 -2.04 -7.18
N GLU A 119 -18.19 -2.14 -8.44
CA GLU A 119 -17.75 -3.19 -9.36
C GLU A 119 -16.26 -3.05 -9.73
N GLU A 120 -15.78 -1.82 -9.91
CA GLU A 120 -14.37 -1.54 -10.19
C GLU A 120 -13.50 -1.85 -8.96
N ILE A 121 -13.97 -1.53 -7.76
CA ILE A 121 -13.30 -1.90 -6.50
C ILE A 121 -13.21 -3.42 -6.40
N GLN A 122 -14.30 -4.15 -6.70
CA GLN A 122 -14.27 -5.61 -6.69
C GLN A 122 -13.29 -6.18 -7.73
N LEU A 123 -13.21 -5.57 -8.91
CA LEU A 123 -12.28 -5.98 -9.95
C LEU A 123 -10.82 -5.75 -9.53
N LEU A 124 -10.52 -4.61 -8.91
CA LEU A 124 -9.19 -4.32 -8.33
C LEU A 124 -8.84 -5.29 -7.19
N ASN A 125 -9.79 -5.55 -6.29
CA ASN A 125 -9.62 -6.52 -5.20
C ASN A 125 -9.35 -7.93 -5.72
N SER A 126 -9.96 -8.34 -6.84
CA SER A 126 -9.69 -9.63 -7.49
C SER A 126 -8.25 -9.76 -7.99
N ARG A 127 -7.56 -8.62 -8.16
CA ARG A 127 -6.13 -8.52 -8.53
C ARG A 127 -5.25 -8.10 -7.35
N ARG A 128 -5.71 -8.31 -6.12
CA ARG A 128 -4.95 -7.98 -4.89
C ARG A 128 -4.49 -6.52 -4.83
N ILE A 129 -5.32 -5.61 -5.33
CA ILE A 129 -5.17 -4.17 -5.14
C ILE A 129 -6.28 -3.77 -4.18
N PHE A 130 -5.93 -3.54 -2.90
CA PHE A 130 -6.90 -3.29 -1.84
C PHE A 130 -6.85 -1.86 -1.30
N THR A 131 -5.72 -1.19 -1.52
CA THR A 131 -5.40 0.09 -0.89
C THR A 131 -4.98 1.15 -1.91
N VAL A 132 -5.03 2.41 -1.49
CA VAL A 132 -4.49 3.55 -2.26
C VAL A 132 -3.02 3.34 -2.61
N ASP A 133 -2.23 2.77 -1.70
CA ASP A 133 -0.81 2.50 -1.92
C ASP A 133 -0.58 1.37 -2.93
N ASP A 134 -1.47 0.38 -3.01
CA ASP A 134 -1.42 -0.65 -4.04
C ASP A 134 -1.67 -0.04 -5.43
N VAL A 135 -2.62 0.89 -5.54
CA VAL A 135 -2.88 1.63 -6.77
C VAL A 135 -1.63 2.40 -7.19
N LEU A 136 -1.01 3.15 -6.28
CA LEU A 136 0.22 3.88 -6.59
C LEU A 136 1.35 2.95 -7.00
N ARG A 137 1.55 1.85 -6.28
CA ARG A 137 2.58 0.84 -6.61
C ARG A 137 2.39 0.31 -8.03
N VAL A 138 1.18 -0.11 -8.38
CA VAL A 138 0.89 -0.69 -9.71
C VAL A 138 1.00 0.38 -10.80
N THR A 139 0.38 1.54 -10.59
CA THR A 139 0.33 2.62 -11.60
C THR A 139 1.66 3.33 -11.82
N ASN A 140 2.62 3.24 -10.89
CA ASN A 140 3.97 3.78 -11.10
C ASN A 140 4.76 2.99 -12.16
N HIS A 141 4.38 1.75 -12.47
CA HIS A 141 5.03 0.92 -13.47
C HIS A 141 4.26 0.95 -14.81
N ALA A 142 4.98 0.98 -15.93
CA ALA A 142 4.36 0.99 -17.26
C ALA A 142 3.53 -0.27 -17.54
N SER A 143 4.05 -1.45 -17.13
CA SER A 143 3.33 -2.73 -17.21
C SER A 143 2.05 -2.73 -16.37
N GLY A 144 2.11 -2.16 -15.17
CA GLY A 144 0.93 -2.04 -14.30
C GLY A 144 -0.13 -1.12 -14.88
N ARG A 145 0.25 0.03 -15.44
CA ARG A 145 -0.72 0.89 -16.17
C ARG A 145 -1.35 0.15 -17.34
N GLN A 146 -0.55 -0.53 -18.17
CA GLN A 146 -1.05 -1.27 -19.32
C GLN A 146 -1.97 -2.43 -18.93
N GLY A 147 -1.63 -3.16 -17.86
CA GLY A 147 -2.47 -4.22 -17.32
C GLY A 147 -3.80 -3.68 -16.77
N LEU A 148 -3.78 -2.55 -16.05
CA LEU A 148 -4.99 -1.89 -15.57
C LEU A 148 -5.88 -1.39 -16.73
N TYR A 149 -5.29 -0.87 -17.82
CA TYR A 149 -6.06 -0.55 -19.03
C TYR A 149 -6.74 -1.79 -19.62
N ALA A 150 -6.06 -2.93 -19.64
CA ALA A 150 -6.60 -4.19 -20.15
C ALA A 150 -7.72 -4.77 -19.27
N MET A 151 -7.83 -4.37 -18.00
CA MET A 151 -8.93 -4.76 -17.11
C MET A 151 -10.27 -4.11 -17.47
N GLY A 152 -10.28 -3.06 -18.29
CA GLY A 152 -11.52 -2.42 -18.75
C GLY A 152 -12.24 -1.62 -17.67
N LEU A 153 -11.47 -0.98 -16.78
CA LEU A 153 -12.03 -0.01 -15.83
C LEU A 153 -12.72 1.14 -16.60
N LYS A 154 -13.87 1.58 -16.09
CA LYS A 154 -14.59 2.76 -16.62
C LYS A 154 -13.89 4.05 -16.21
N THR A 155 -13.29 4.04 -15.03
CA THR A 155 -12.49 5.12 -14.48
C THR A 155 -11.17 5.22 -15.24
N GLU A 156 -10.83 6.43 -15.68
CA GLU A 156 -9.56 6.70 -16.34
C GLU A 156 -8.39 6.43 -15.39
N ILE A 157 -7.40 5.65 -15.85
CA ILE A 157 -6.25 5.25 -15.03
C ILE A 157 -5.46 6.45 -14.51
N GLU A 158 -5.29 7.51 -15.32
CA GLU A 158 -4.60 8.72 -14.87
C GLU A 158 -5.39 9.48 -13.80
N ARG A 159 -6.72 9.54 -13.90
CA ARG A 159 -7.58 10.09 -12.84
C ARG A 159 -7.44 9.30 -11.55
N LEU A 160 -7.50 7.96 -11.63
CA LEU A 160 -7.31 7.08 -10.48
C LEU A 160 -5.95 7.30 -9.82
N ARG A 161 -4.88 7.33 -10.62
CA ARG A 161 -3.50 7.57 -10.18
C ARG A 161 -3.34 8.95 -9.54
N ASN A 162 -3.87 10.00 -10.16
CA ASN A 162 -3.75 11.36 -9.66
C ASN A 162 -4.46 11.53 -8.31
N ARG A 163 -5.66 10.96 -8.16
CA ARG A 163 -6.37 10.95 -6.86
C ARG A 163 -5.62 10.14 -5.82
N ALA A 164 -5.13 8.96 -6.17
CA ALA A 164 -4.33 8.15 -5.27
C ALA A 164 -3.08 8.91 -4.78
N PHE A 165 -2.43 9.64 -5.69
CA PHE A 165 -1.26 10.45 -5.37
C PHE A 165 -1.61 11.59 -4.40
N LEU A 166 -2.62 12.40 -4.71
CA LEU A 166 -3.07 13.48 -3.81
C LEU A 166 -3.44 12.96 -2.42
N ARG A 167 -4.09 11.80 -2.35
CA ARG A 167 -4.51 11.15 -1.11
C ARG A 167 -3.35 10.59 -0.28
N SER A 168 -2.23 10.25 -0.92
CA SER A 168 -1.01 9.79 -0.26
C SER A 168 -0.16 10.93 0.35
N LEU A 169 -0.43 12.19 0.00
CA LEU A 169 0.33 13.33 0.50
C LEU A 169 -0.02 13.61 1.97
N SER A 170 0.89 13.26 2.88
CA SER A 170 0.72 13.47 4.33
C SER A 170 0.63 14.94 4.74
N VAL A 171 1.13 15.86 3.90
CA VAL A 171 1.04 17.31 4.10
C VAL A 171 -0.35 17.86 3.82
N LEU A 172 -1.21 17.13 3.08
CA LEU A 172 -2.57 17.56 2.79
C LEU A 172 -3.54 16.93 3.81
N PRO A 173 -4.31 17.75 4.54
CA PRO A 173 -5.38 17.25 5.39
C PRO A 173 -6.43 16.47 4.58
N ALA A 174 -6.90 15.35 5.11
CA ALA A 174 -7.82 14.45 4.40
C ALA A 174 -9.14 15.12 4.00
N ASP A 175 -9.65 16.03 4.84
CA ASP A 175 -10.84 16.84 4.57
C ASP A 175 -10.66 17.79 3.39
N ILE A 176 -9.45 18.34 3.22
CA ILE A 176 -9.09 19.14 2.03
C ILE A 176 -9.04 18.25 0.80
N VAL A 177 -8.40 17.07 0.87
CA VAL A 177 -8.33 16.13 -0.26
C VAL A 177 -9.73 15.68 -0.70
N ASP A 178 -10.60 15.32 0.25
CA ASP A 178 -12.00 14.98 -0.05
C ASP A 178 -12.73 16.12 -0.76
N ALA A 179 -12.54 17.36 -0.30
CA ALA A 179 -13.14 18.52 -0.93
C ALA A 179 -12.58 18.80 -2.34
N LEU A 180 -11.28 18.59 -2.56
CA LEU A 180 -10.67 18.67 -3.90
C LEU A 180 -11.32 17.66 -4.85
N PHE A 181 -11.55 16.42 -4.40
CA PHE A 181 -12.20 15.38 -5.21
C PHE A 181 -13.66 15.71 -5.55
N LEU A 182 -14.40 16.35 -4.63
CA LEU A 182 -15.76 16.83 -4.89
C LEU A 182 -15.81 17.98 -5.90
N LEU A 183 -14.75 18.80 -5.96
CA LEU A 183 -14.57 19.86 -6.95
C LEU A 183 -13.97 19.38 -8.28
N ASP A 184 -13.78 18.06 -8.42
CA ASP A 184 -13.11 17.43 -9.55
C ASP A 184 -11.67 17.94 -9.76
N ILE A 185 -11.02 18.40 -8.69
CA ILE A 185 -9.59 18.71 -8.66
C ILE A 185 -8.88 17.43 -8.24
N ASP A 186 -8.52 16.63 -9.24
CA ASP A 186 -8.01 15.28 -9.05
C ASP A 186 -6.51 15.16 -9.23
N SER A 187 -5.82 16.21 -9.69
CA SER A 187 -4.38 16.22 -9.98
C SER A 187 -3.63 17.32 -9.21
N LEU A 188 -2.36 17.03 -8.95
CA LEU A 188 -1.44 17.95 -8.32
C LEU A 188 -1.29 19.25 -9.13
N ASP A 189 -1.13 19.15 -10.45
CA ASP A 189 -0.94 20.32 -11.31
C ASP A 189 -2.16 21.25 -11.26
N ARG A 190 -3.37 20.67 -11.24
CA ARG A 190 -4.61 21.46 -11.10
C ARG A 190 -4.72 22.09 -9.71
N PHE A 191 -4.34 21.38 -8.65
CA PHE A 191 -4.30 21.93 -7.29
C PHE A 191 -3.30 23.08 -7.16
N LEU A 192 -2.09 22.94 -7.70
CA LEU A 192 -1.04 23.96 -7.62
C LEU A 192 -1.22 25.12 -8.61
N GLY A 193 -1.90 24.88 -9.73
CA GLY A 193 -2.14 25.88 -10.78
C GLY A 193 -3.30 26.84 -10.49
N LEU A 194 -4.20 26.49 -9.56
CA LEU A 194 -5.28 27.38 -9.13
C LEU A 194 -4.77 28.44 -8.16
N SER A 195 -5.23 29.68 -8.34
CA SER A 195 -4.93 30.76 -7.40
C SER A 195 -5.55 30.45 -6.02
N ALA A 196 -4.81 30.70 -4.94
CA ALA A 196 -5.30 30.46 -3.59
C ALA A 196 -6.64 31.16 -3.27
N PRO A 197 -6.91 32.41 -3.73
CA PRO A 197 -8.23 33.01 -3.57
C PRO A 197 -9.35 32.23 -4.27
N THR A 198 -9.16 31.86 -5.54
CA THR A 198 -10.16 31.10 -6.32
C THR A 198 -10.42 29.74 -5.70
N LEU A 199 -9.37 29.01 -5.33
CA LEU A 199 -9.49 27.70 -4.71
C LEU A 199 -10.19 27.78 -3.35
N THR A 200 -9.91 28.82 -2.57
CA THR A 200 -10.60 29.06 -1.29
C THR A 200 -12.09 29.28 -1.49
N GLU A 201 -12.49 30.10 -2.46
CA GLU A 201 -13.90 30.33 -2.78
C GLU A 201 -14.61 29.05 -3.24
N GLN A 202 -13.92 28.20 -4.01
CA GLN A 202 -14.46 26.91 -4.44
C GLN A 202 -14.60 25.94 -3.26
N LEU A 203 -13.56 25.79 -2.44
CA LEU A 203 -13.55 24.90 -1.28
C LEU A 203 -14.60 25.30 -0.23
N ARG A 204 -14.87 26.61 -0.06
CA ARG A 204 -15.94 27.09 0.83
C ARG A 204 -17.34 26.70 0.39
N LYS A 205 -17.56 26.42 -0.90
CA LYS A 205 -18.84 25.91 -1.42
C LYS A 205 -19.06 24.43 -1.07
N VAL A 206 -18.01 23.73 -0.64
CA VAL A 206 -18.10 22.38 -0.10
C VAL A 206 -18.42 22.51 1.40
N ASP A 207 -19.66 22.18 1.79
CA ASP A 207 -20.25 22.44 3.12
C ASP A 207 -19.41 22.03 4.35
N ARG A 208 -18.41 21.15 4.16
CA ARG A 208 -17.55 20.59 5.22
C ARG A 208 -16.40 21.50 5.68
N LEU A 209 -16.04 22.55 4.94
CA LEU A 209 -14.83 23.37 5.20
C LEU A 209 -15.14 24.83 5.60
N SER A 210 -16.41 25.14 5.79
CA SER A 210 -17.02 26.44 5.51
C SER A 210 -16.70 27.59 6.47
N GLN A 211 -15.90 27.42 7.52
CA GLN A 211 -15.61 28.53 8.46
C GLN A 211 -14.13 28.76 8.85
N SER A 212 -13.19 27.86 8.55
CA SER A 212 -11.78 28.01 8.95
C SER A 212 -10.78 28.14 7.79
N LEU A 213 -11.24 28.00 6.55
CA LEU A 213 -10.38 28.02 5.37
C LEU A 213 -10.22 29.45 4.81
N THR A 214 -9.00 29.99 4.91
CA THR A 214 -8.59 31.29 4.35
C THR A 214 -7.67 31.09 3.15
N SER A 215 -7.56 32.12 2.30
CA SER A 215 -6.64 32.13 1.16
C SER A 215 -5.19 31.96 1.58
N ASP A 216 -4.80 32.47 2.75
CA ASP A 216 -3.44 32.29 3.27
C ASP A 216 -3.19 30.85 3.71
N LYS A 217 -4.19 30.17 4.29
CA LYS A 217 -4.08 28.75 4.65
C LYS A 217 -3.95 27.86 3.41
N VAL A 218 -4.75 28.12 2.37
CA VAL A 218 -4.63 27.40 1.09
C VAL A 218 -3.27 27.66 0.45
N ARG A 219 -2.76 28.89 0.48
CA ARG A 219 -1.42 29.21 -0.01
C ARG A 219 -0.33 28.46 0.75
N SER A 220 -0.40 28.44 2.09
CA SER A 220 0.52 27.66 2.94
C SER A 220 0.52 26.19 2.57
N LEU A 221 -0.66 25.58 2.38
CA LEU A 221 -0.77 24.17 1.96
C LEU A 221 -0.14 23.94 0.57
N GLN A 222 -0.39 24.83 -0.40
CA GLN A 222 0.24 24.73 -1.72
C GLN A 222 1.77 24.88 -1.64
N GLU A 223 2.28 25.74 -0.76
CA GLU A 223 3.72 25.91 -0.52
C GLU A 223 4.34 24.69 0.18
N GLU A 224 3.67 24.13 1.19
CA GLU A 224 4.09 22.90 1.88
C GLU A 224 4.15 21.72 0.91
N VAL A 225 3.16 21.58 0.02
CA VAL A 225 3.18 20.56 -1.04
C VAL A 225 4.35 20.79 -2.00
N ARG A 226 4.63 22.02 -2.43
CA ARG A 226 5.80 22.30 -3.28
C ARG A 226 7.11 21.93 -2.57
N LYS A 227 7.26 22.28 -1.30
CA LYS A 227 8.43 21.92 -0.49
C LYS A 227 8.57 20.41 -0.31
N TYR A 228 7.46 19.71 -0.09
CA TYR A 228 7.45 18.25 0.02
C TYR A 228 7.96 17.57 -1.25
N LEU A 229 7.62 18.11 -2.42
CA LEU A 229 7.96 17.52 -3.72
C LEU A 229 9.36 17.90 -4.23
N TYR A 230 9.78 19.15 -4.00
CA TYR A 230 11.00 19.72 -4.60
C TYR A 230 12.08 20.05 -3.56
N GLY A 231 11.83 19.81 -2.27
CA GLY A 231 12.66 20.33 -1.18
C GLY A 231 12.67 21.86 -1.16
N ASP A 232 13.70 22.46 -0.56
CA ASP A 232 13.91 23.91 -0.54
C ASP A 232 14.25 24.50 -1.93
N SER A 233 14.28 23.68 -2.98
CA SER A 233 14.68 24.05 -4.35
C SER A 233 13.48 24.31 -5.27
N ALA A 234 12.31 24.64 -4.73
CA ALA A 234 11.12 24.87 -5.55
C ALA A 234 11.35 26.02 -6.56
N PRO A 235 11.03 25.83 -7.86
CA PRO A 235 11.04 26.92 -8.83
C PRO A 235 9.95 27.94 -8.47
N ALA A 236 10.33 29.22 -8.46
CA ALA A 236 9.45 30.36 -8.19
C ALA A 236 8.37 30.54 -9.26
#